data_AF-A0A699WQV3-F1
#
_entry.id   AF-A0A699WQV3-F1
#
_cell.length_a   1.000
_cell.length_b   1.000
_cell.length_c   1.000
_cell.angle_alpha   90.00
_cell.angle_beta   90.00
_cell.angle_gamma   90.00
#
_symmetry.space_group_name_H-M   'P 1'
#
loop_
_entity.id
_entity.type
_entity.pdbx_description
1 polymer ?
#
loop_
_entity_poly.entity_id
_entity_poly.type
_entity_poly.pdbx_seq_one_letter_code
_entity_poly.pdbx_strand_id
1 'polypeptide(L)'
;MEFQVGDKLMLKVSPWKGVVRFGKRGKFNPRYVGPFKVLKRIGDVAYKLNLPEELSRVHNTLHVYNLKKCHADEPFSVSLDELHFDDKLHYVEELVEIVNRKVKRLKRSRIPLVKVRWNSKRGPE
;
A
#
# COMPACT_ATOMS: atom_id res chain seq x y z
N MET A 1 -9.58 -20.02 2.37
CA MET A 1 -9.74 -19.22 1.13
C MET A 1 -8.71 -19.75 0.17
N GLU A 2 -9.13 -20.35 -0.93
CA GLU A 2 -8.23 -21.01 -1.88
C GLU A 2 -8.34 -20.32 -3.24
N PHE A 3 -7.18 -20.01 -3.84
CA PHE A 3 -7.08 -19.46 -5.18
C PHE A 3 -6.60 -20.52 -6.16
N GLN A 4 -7.09 -20.46 -7.40
CA GLN A 4 -6.68 -21.34 -8.48
C GLN A 4 -5.59 -20.70 -9.34
N VAL A 5 -4.82 -21.53 -10.04
CA VAL A 5 -3.87 -21.06 -11.04
C VAL A 5 -4.67 -20.35 -12.15
N GLY A 6 -4.23 -19.15 -12.51
CA GLY A 6 -4.96 -18.27 -13.45
C GLY A 6 -5.87 -17.24 -12.79
N ASP A 7 -6.17 -17.35 -11.49
CA ASP A 7 -6.90 -16.31 -10.77
C ASP A 7 -6.15 -14.99 -10.76
N LYS A 8 -6.90 -13.88 -10.81
CA LYS A 8 -6.38 -12.52 -10.65
C LYS A 8 -6.53 -12.08 -9.20
N LEU A 9 -5.41 -11.86 -8.53
CA LEU A 9 -5.35 -11.46 -7.12
C LEU A 9 -4.71 -10.09 -6.99
N MET A 10 -5.23 -9.30 -6.05
CA MET A 10 -4.62 -8.05 -5.65
C MET A 10 -3.64 -8.25 -4.51
N LEU A 11 -2.53 -7.51 -4.57
CA LEU A 11 -1.49 -7.54 -3.56
C LEU A 11 -1.70 -6.42 -2.55
N LYS A 12 -1.72 -6.78 -1.27
CA LYS A 12 -1.75 -5.86 -0.14
C LYS A 12 -0.40 -5.17 0.01
N VAL A 13 -0.40 -3.84 0.04
CA VAL A 13 0.77 -3.00 0.28
C VAL A 13 0.51 -2.04 1.43
N SER A 14 1.57 -1.60 2.10
CA SER A 14 1.47 -0.69 3.25
C SER A 14 2.40 0.52 3.10
N PRO A 15 1.97 1.72 3.52
CA PRO A 15 2.84 2.89 3.50
C PRO A 15 3.99 2.75 4.50
N TRP A 16 5.15 3.33 4.17
CA TRP A 16 6.30 3.38 5.07
C TRP A 16 5.97 4.10 6.39
N LYS A 17 6.32 3.48 7.51
CA LYS A 17 6.17 4.01 8.88
C LYS A 17 7.25 5.06 9.18
N GLY A 18 6.90 6.34 9.37
CA GLY A 18 7.95 7.32 9.71
C GLY A 18 7.63 8.77 10.11
N VAL A 19 6.42 9.32 9.92
CA VAL A 19 6.15 10.75 10.21
C VAL A 19 4.89 10.91 11.06
N VAL A 20 4.95 11.72 12.12
CA VAL A 20 3.81 12.08 12.96
C VAL A 20 2.89 13.03 12.17
N ARG A 21 1.68 12.59 11.81
CA ARG A 21 0.74 13.30 10.91
C ARG A 21 -0.39 14.00 11.67
N PHE A 22 -0.93 15.08 11.10
CA PHE A 22 -2.16 15.74 11.55
C PHE A 22 -3.36 15.35 10.64
N GLY A 23 -4.50 14.93 11.21
CA GLY A 23 -5.71 14.55 10.46
C GLY A 23 -6.40 13.27 10.99
N LYS A 24 -7.60 12.92 10.47
CA LYS A 24 -8.22 11.61 10.74
C LYS A 24 -7.26 10.52 10.27
N ARG A 25 -6.94 9.59 11.16
CA ARG A 25 -6.21 8.35 10.87
C ARG A 25 -6.87 7.64 9.67
N GLY A 26 -6.39 7.84 8.45
CA GLY A 26 -6.50 6.83 7.37
C GLY A 26 -5.57 5.64 7.65
N LYS A 27 -5.48 5.23 8.92
CA LYS A 27 -4.34 4.48 9.50
C LYS A 27 -4.45 2.97 9.31
N PHE A 28 -5.47 2.51 8.59
CA PHE A 28 -5.82 1.10 8.51
C PHE A 28 -6.35 0.60 7.17
N ASN A 29 -6.56 1.43 6.13
CA ASN A 29 -6.96 0.85 4.85
C ASN A 29 -5.73 0.28 4.15
N PRO A 30 -5.62 -1.06 4.03
CA PRO A 30 -4.57 -1.64 3.22
C PRO A 30 -4.79 -1.19 1.78
N ARG A 31 -3.73 -0.72 1.12
CA ARG A 31 -3.82 -0.46 -0.31
C ARG A 31 -3.66 -1.78 -1.01
N TYR A 32 -4.51 -2.03 -2.00
CA TYR A 32 -4.39 -3.18 -2.86
C TYR A 32 -3.94 -2.69 -4.23
N VAL A 33 -2.90 -3.30 -4.76
CA VAL A 33 -2.34 -2.96 -6.07
C VAL A 33 -2.53 -4.12 -7.01
N GLY A 34 -2.85 -3.79 -8.26
CA GLY A 34 -2.81 -4.65 -9.45
C GLY A 34 -3.53 -5.99 -9.37
N PRO A 35 -4.31 -6.39 -10.37
CA PRO A 35 -4.61 -7.81 -10.55
C PRO A 35 -3.37 -8.54 -11.07
N PHE A 36 -2.74 -9.37 -10.24
CA PHE A 36 -1.67 -10.29 -10.63
C PHE A 36 -2.21 -11.69 -10.85
N LYS A 37 -1.73 -12.37 -11.90
CA LYS A 37 -2.10 -13.76 -12.17
C LYS A 37 -1.37 -14.71 -11.23
N VAL A 38 -2.09 -15.69 -10.68
CA VAL A 38 -1.48 -16.80 -9.95
C VAL A 38 -0.80 -17.75 -10.93
N LEU A 39 0.50 -17.96 -10.78
CA LEU A 39 1.30 -18.90 -11.56
C LEU A 39 1.26 -20.31 -10.96
N LYS A 40 1.41 -20.41 -9.64
CA LYS A 40 1.50 -21.71 -8.94
C LYS A 40 1.06 -21.56 -7.49
N ARG A 41 0.41 -22.60 -6.94
CA ARG A 41 0.18 -22.74 -5.50
C ARG A 41 1.40 -23.38 -4.83
N ILE A 42 1.92 -22.77 -3.77
CA ILE A 42 3.07 -23.25 -2.99
C ILE A 42 2.55 -23.61 -1.59
N GLY A 43 2.29 -24.90 -1.39
CA GLY A 43 1.64 -25.40 -0.17
C GLY A 43 0.21 -24.85 -0.01
N ASP A 44 -0.25 -24.77 1.23
CA ASP A 44 -1.65 -24.36 1.52
C ASP A 44 -1.83 -22.87 1.74
N VAL A 45 -0.74 -22.16 2.06
CA VAL A 45 -0.78 -20.78 2.54
C VAL A 45 0.00 -19.78 1.67
N ALA A 46 0.69 -20.23 0.62
CA ALA A 46 1.45 -19.35 -0.26
C ALA A 46 1.15 -19.57 -1.74
N TYR A 47 1.24 -18.48 -2.51
CA TYR A 47 0.99 -18.47 -3.94
C TYR A 47 2.10 -17.72 -4.65
N LYS A 48 2.53 -18.26 -5.80
CA LYS A 48 3.44 -17.59 -6.72
C LYS A 48 2.64 -16.74 -7.69
N LEU A 49 2.88 -15.43 -7.70
CA LEU A 49 2.23 -14.49 -8.61
C LEU A 49 3.15 -14.12 -9.78
N ASN A 50 2.54 -13.75 -10.91
CA ASN A 50 3.23 -13.10 -12.00
C ASN A 50 3.37 -11.61 -11.68
N LEU A 51 4.44 -11.27 -10.96
CA LEU A 51 4.79 -9.89 -10.67
C LEU A 51 5.55 -9.27 -11.86
N PRO A 52 5.25 -8.02 -12.22
CA PRO A 52 5.95 -7.32 -13.27
C PRO A 52 7.31 -6.79 -12.75
N GLU A 53 8.16 -6.31 -13.66
CA GLU A 53 9.56 -6.01 -13.37
C GLU A 53 9.74 -4.84 -12.39
N GLU A 54 8.75 -3.96 -12.27
CA GLU A 54 8.70 -2.87 -11.28
C GLU A 54 8.67 -3.41 -9.84
N LEU A 55 8.18 -4.65 -9.66
CA LEU A 55 8.15 -5.38 -8.39
C LEU A 55 9.24 -6.46 -8.31
N SER A 56 10.27 -6.42 -9.16
CA SER A 56 11.35 -7.42 -9.20
C SER A 56 12.09 -7.62 -7.86
N ARG A 57 12.14 -6.58 -7.03
CA ARG A 57 12.72 -6.64 -5.66
C ARG A 57 11.88 -7.46 -4.69
N VAL A 58 10.57 -7.51 -4.93
CA VAL A 58 9.63 -8.26 -4.11
C VAL A 58 9.65 -9.73 -4.51
N HIS A 59 9.74 -10.63 -3.54
CA HIS A 59 9.59 -12.06 -3.81
C HIS A 59 8.22 -12.36 -4.41
N ASN A 60 8.22 -13.05 -5.55
CA ASN A 60 6.99 -13.46 -6.25
C ASN A 60 6.16 -14.52 -5.51
N THR A 61 6.66 -15.06 -4.41
CA THR A 61 5.94 -16.02 -3.55
C THR A 61 5.38 -15.27 -2.34
N LEU A 62 4.06 -15.17 -2.27
CA LEU A 62 3.35 -14.34 -1.31
C LEU A 62 2.38 -15.18 -0.48
N HIS A 63 2.30 -14.86 0.81
CA HIS A 63 1.38 -15.51 1.74
C HIS A 63 -0.06 -15.07 1.48
N VAL A 64 -1.03 -15.96 1.67
CA VAL A 64 -2.48 -15.75 1.46
C VAL A 64 -3.02 -14.50 2.16
N TYR A 65 -2.46 -14.13 3.32
CA TYR A 65 -2.83 -12.92 4.07
C TYR A 65 -2.56 -11.60 3.32
N ASN A 66 -1.60 -11.60 2.39
CA ASN A 66 -1.25 -10.44 1.58
C ASN A 66 -2.03 -10.39 0.26
N LEU A 67 -2.94 -11.33 0.02
CA LEU A 67 -3.67 -11.47 -1.23
C LEU A 67 -5.15 -11.25 -1.02
N LYS A 68 -5.80 -10.58 -1.98
CA LYS A 68 -7.25 -10.42 -2.03
C LYS A 68 -7.76 -10.78 -3.42
N LYS A 69 -8.91 -11.46 -3.51
CA LYS A 69 -9.51 -11.78 -4.80
C LYS A 69 -9.94 -10.48 -5.50
N CYS A 70 -9.53 -10.32 -6.76
CA CYS A 70 -9.99 -9.18 -7.57
C CYS A 70 -11.42 -9.45 -8.04
N HIS A 71 -12.38 -8.64 -7.61
CA HIS A 71 -13.71 -8.59 -8.20
C HIS A 71 -13.73 -7.47 -9.24
N ALA A 72 -14.47 -7.62 -10.34
CA ALA A 72 -14.47 -6.68 -11.46
C ALA A 72 -14.88 -5.25 -11.07
N ASP A 73 -15.54 -5.08 -9.91
CA ASP A 73 -16.11 -3.82 -9.45
C ASP A 73 -15.24 -3.03 -8.45
N GLU A 74 -13.95 -3.39 -8.23
CA GLU A 74 -13.07 -2.58 -7.35
C GLU A 74 -12.25 -1.53 -8.14
N PRO A 75 -12.62 -0.23 -8.11
CA PRO A 75 -11.85 0.85 -8.73
C PRO A 75 -10.57 1.22 -7.94
N PHE A 76 -10.17 0.41 -6.97
CA PHE A 76 -9.10 0.73 -6.03
C PHE A 76 -7.68 0.41 -6.53
N SER A 77 -7.52 -0.02 -7.78
CA SER A 77 -6.20 -0.32 -8.33
C SER A 77 -5.38 0.96 -8.50
N VAL A 78 -4.43 1.19 -7.59
CA VAL A 78 -3.35 2.15 -7.83
C VAL A 78 -2.44 1.55 -8.89
N SER A 79 -2.16 2.30 -9.96
CA SER A 79 -1.24 1.89 -11.03
C SER A 79 0.16 1.66 -10.47
N LEU A 80 0.80 0.56 -10.88
CA LEU A 80 2.13 0.17 -10.38
C LEU A 80 3.25 1.11 -10.83
N ASP A 81 3.05 1.76 -11.97
CA ASP A 81 4.01 2.68 -12.60
C ASP A 81 4.38 3.90 -11.73
N GLU A 82 3.59 4.18 -10.69
CA GLU A 82 3.78 5.37 -9.82
C GLU A 82 4.26 5.03 -8.40
N LEU A 83 4.54 3.75 -8.09
CA LEU A 83 4.90 3.33 -6.72
C LEU A 83 6.22 2.54 -6.71
N HIS A 84 7.24 3.10 -6.06
CA HIS A 84 8.45 2.36 -5.72
C HIS A 84 8.20 1.48 -4.49
N PHE A 85 8.38 0.17 -4.64
CA PHE A 85 8.22 -0.80 -3.55
C PHE A 85 9.56 -1.37 -3.07
N ASP A 86 9.67 -1.53 -1.75
CA ASP A 86 10.77 -2.26 -1.09
C ASP A 86 10.41 -3.74 -0.88
N ASP A 87 11.40 -4.57 -0.52
CA ASP A 87 11.28 -6.03 -0.31
C ASP A 87 10.17 -6.41 0.70
N LYS A 88 9.82 -5.46 1.57
CA LYS A 88 8.77 -5.60 2.61
C LYS A 88 7.38 -5.12 2.16
N LEU A 89 7.15 -4.88 0.86
CA LEU A 89 5.89 -4.33 0.31
C LEU A 89 5.55 -2.94 0.87
N HIS A 90 6.58 -2.15 1.18
CA HIS A 90 6.43 -0.75 1.58
C HIS A 90 6.62 0.16 0.37
N TYR A 91 5.75 1.16 0.22
CA TYR A 91 5.95 2.21 -0.77
C TYR A 91 6.26 3.56 -0.11
N VAL A 92 7.01 4.40 -0.82
CA VAL A 92 7.35 5.76 -0.41
C VAL A 92 6.22 6.71 -0.79
N GLU A 93 5.62 7.41 0.18
CA GLU A 93 4.77 8.57 -0.11
C GLU A 93 5.68 9.79 -0.26
N GLU A 94 5.78 10.35 -1.47
CA GLU A 94 6.52 11.60 -1.68
C GLU A 94 5.80 12.78 -1.00
N LEU A 95 6.55 13.47 -0.14
CA LEU A 95 6.15 14.71 0.50
C LEU A 95 6.19 15.81 -0.55
N VAL A 96 5.04 16.36 -0.96
CA VAL A 96 5.02 17.49 -1.91
C VAL A 96 5.35 18.77 -1.18
N GLU A 97 4.64 19.04 -0.07
CA GLU A 97 4.77 20.32 0.62
C GLU A 97 4.27 20.24 2.06
N ILE A 98 4.92 20.96 2.97
CA ILE A 98 4.42 21.19 4.33
C ILE A 98 3.48 22.39 4.30
N VAL A 99 2.17 22.13 4.21
CA VAL A 99 1.12 23.16 4.13
C VAL A 99 0.99 23.95 5.42
N ASN A 100 1.21 23.33 6.59
CA ASN A 100 1.01 24.02 7.86
C ASN A 100 1.83 23.39 9.00
N ARG A 101 2.13 24.19 10.03
CA ARG A 101 2.78 23.77 11.27
C ARG A 101 1.93 24.24 12.45
N LYS A 102 1.56 23.32 13.35
CA LYS A 102 0.79 23.62 14.57
C LYS A 102 1.47 23.02 15.78
N VAL A 103 1.56 23.74 16.88
CA VAL A 103 2.05 23.17 18.14
C VAL A 103 0.86 22.81 19.02
N LYS A 104 0.73 21.54 19.39
CA LYS A 104 -0.26 21.10 20.39
C LYS A 104 0.37 21.17 21.77
N ARG A 105 -0.18 22.02 22.64
CA ARG A 105 0.15 22.05 24.07
C ARG A 105 -0.63 20.96 24.80
N LEU A 106 0.10 20.12 25.52
CA LEU A 106 -0.43 19.22 26.55
C LEU A 106 -0.08 19.80 27.93
N LYS A 107 -0.57 19.18 29.00
CA LYS A 107 -0.33 19.63 30.39
C LYS A 107 1.16 19.83 30.73
N ARG A 108 2.08 19.04 30.15
CA ARG A 108 3.53 19.10 30.42
C ARG A 108 4.42 19.17 29.17
N SER A 109 3.86 19.18 27.96
CA SER A 109 4.68 19.10 26.74
C SER A 109 4.09 19.90 25.59
N ARG A 110 4.97 20.23 24.64
CA ARG A 110 4.63 20.90 23.38
C ARG A 110 5.02 19.97 22.25
N ILE A 111 4.04 19.54 21.46
CA ILE A 111 4.27 18.64 20.34
C ILE A 111 4.12 19.47 19.06
N PRO A 112 5.20 19.71 18.29
CA PRO A 112 5.08 20.27 16.96
C PRO A 112 4.43 19.25 16.04
N LEU A 113 3.39 19.68 15.33
CA LEU A 113 2.62 18.91 14.37
C LEU A 113 2.72 19.60 13.01
N VAL A 114 2.86 18.81 11.96
CA VAL A 114 2.95 19.32 10.59
C VAL A 114 1.78 18.76 9.77
N LYS A 115 1.14 19.64 9.00
CA LYS A 115 0.19 19.28 7.95
C LYS A 115 0.99 19.19 6.66
N VAL A 116 0.99 18.02 6.06
CA VAL A 116 1.70 17.74 4.81
C VAL A 116 0.67 17.49 3.71
N ARG A 117 0.90 18.09 2.55
CA ARG A 117 0.28 17.72 1.29
C ARG A 117 1.11 16.63 0.63
N TRP A 118 0.45 15.54 0.30
CA TRP A 118 1.05 14.35 -0.31
C TRP A 118 0.78 14.36 -1.81
N ASN A 119 1.66 13.74 -2.60
CA ASN A 119 1.44 13.51 -4.03
C ASN A 119 0.48 12.32 -4.20
N SER A 120 -0.77 12.43 -3.72
CA SER A 120 -1.80 11.50 -4.17
C SER A 120 -2.41 12.11 -5.41
N LYS A 121 -2.10 11.60 -6.60
CA LYS A 121 -2.81 11.95 -7.85
C LYS A 121 -4.27 11.47 -7.87
N ARG A 122 -4.89 11.28 -6.69
CA ARG A 122 -6.34 11.11 -6.60
C ARG A 122 -6.97 12.46 -6.93
N GLY A 123 -7.92 12.44 -7.85
CA GLY A 123 -8.80 13.56 -8.12
C GLY A 123 -9.49 14.07 -6.84
N PRO A 124 -10.04 15.28 -6.89
CA PRO A 124 -10.50 16.00 -5.71
C PRO A 124 -11.59 15.22 -4.96
N GLU A 125 -11.50 15.23 -3.62
CA GLU A 125 -12.65 15.04 -2.71
C GLU A 125 -13.63 16.21 -2.86
#